data_AF-A0A9D2PSH9-F1
#
_entry.id   AF-A0A9D2PSH9-F1
#
_cell.length_a   1.000
_cell.length_b   1.000
_cell.length_c   1.000
_cell.angle_alpha   90.00
_cell.angle_beta   90.00
_cell.angle_gamma   90.00
#
_symmetry.space_group_name_H-M   'P 1'
#
loop_
_entity.id
_entity.type
_entity.pdbx_description
1 polymer ?
#
loop_
_entity_poly.entity_id
_entity_poly.type
_entity_poly.pdbx_seq_one_letter_code
_entity_poly.pdbx_strand_id
1 'polypeptide(L)'
;KKKYKHVVYKRRISMGEKDAMKWVRDRQHCGKETQISQEIDYMLDYYQDLRPAAFLSYEREAYCTKEESDFRVTFDDTILFRQEDLSLESAVYGTPLLPKGKVLMEIKCSGGIPMWMIQILSKERIYKTSFSKYGTAYQNIIYPELAKEEVRHA
;
A
#
# COMPACT_ATOMS: atom_id res chain seq x y z
N LYS A 1 -7.40 -1.59 -6.83
CA LYS A 1 -6.40 -0.79 -7.61
C LYS A 1 -6.23 -1.50 -8.95
N LYS A 2 -6.34 -0.80 -10.08
CA LYS A 2 -6.22 -1.40 -11.42
C LYS A 2 -5.24 -0.60 -12.25
N LYS A 3 -4.34 -1.26 -12.98
CA LYS A 3 -3.44 -0.61 -13.95
C LYS A 3 -4.01 -0.86 -15.34
N TYR A 4 -4.22 0.20 -16.11
CA TYR A 4 -4.71 0.12 -17.49
C TYR A 4 -4.00 1.18 -18.33
N LYS A 5 -3.43 0.79 -19.47
CA LYS A 5 -2.63 1.67 -20.35
C LYS A 5 -1.62 2.52 -19.56
N HIS A 6 -0.83 1.89 -18.69
CA HIS A 6 0.16 2.51 -17.79
C HIS A 6 -0.40 3.45 -16.70
N VAL A 7 -1.69 3.76 -16.72
CA VAL A 7 -2.35 4.57 -15.70
C VAL A 7 -2.86 3.68 -14.58
N VAL A 8 -2.61 4.10 -13.33
CA VAL A 8 -3.07 3.40 -12.14
C VAL A 8 -4.33 4.07 -11.60
N TYR A 9 -5.44 3.34 -11.61
CA TYR A 9 -6.71 3.78 -11.06
C TYR A 9 -6.89 3.21 -9.64
N LYS A 10 -7.25 4.08 -8.70
CA LYS A 10 -7.57 3.72 -7.32
C LYS A 10 -8.87 4.42 -6.90
N ARG A 11 -9.90 3.61 -6.67
CA ARG A 11 -11.22 4.02 -6.16
C ARG A 11 -11.45 3.38 -4.79
N ARG A 12 -12.27 4.00 -3.96
CA ARG A 12 -12.55 3.58 -2.58
C ARG A 12 -14.00 3.84 -2.23
N ILE A 13 -14.52 3.03 -1.32
CA ILE A 13 -15.79 3.23 -0.64
C ILE A 13 -15.51 3.23 0.86
N SER A 14 -16.09 4.20 1.59
CA SER A 14 -15.87 4.32 3.04
C SER A 14 -16.96 3.55 3.80
N MET A 15 -16.58 2.80 4.83
CA MET A 15 -17.48 2.09 5.74
C MET A 15 -16.73 1.67 7.01
N GLY A 16 -17.46 1.25 8.04
CA GLY A 16 -16.87 0.67 9.24
C GLY A 16 -16.28 -0.72 8.99
N GLU A 17 -15.33 -1.14 9.83
CA GLU A 17 -14.66 -2.44 9.68
C GLU A 17 -15.66 -3.61 9.69
N LYS A 18 -16.62 -3.59 10.62
CA LYS A 18 -17.61 -4.68 10.77
C LYS A 18 -18.42 -4.90 9.50
N ASP A 19 -18.87 -3.83 8.84
CA ASP A 19 -19.61 -3.92 7.59
C ASP A 19 -18.70 -4.37 6.44
N ALA A 20 -17.46 -3.88 6.39
CA ALA A 20 -16.48 -4.32 5.40
C ALA A 20 -16.16 -5.81 5.54
N MET A 21 -16.05 -6.33 6.76
CA MET A 21 -15.79 -7.74 7.02
C MET A 21 -16.99 -8.62 6.67
N LYS A 22 -18.21 -8.21 7.02
CA LYS A 22 -19.44 -8.91 6.58
C LYS A 22 -19.52 -8.99 5.06
N TRP A 23 -19.11 -7.95 4.37
CA TRP A 23 -19.08 -7.95 2.91
C TRP A 23 -18.01 -8.87 2.33
N VAL A 24 -16.75 -8.71 2.78
CA VAL A 24 -15.60 -9.43 2.22
C VAL A 24 -15.49 -10.87 2.70
N ARG A 25 -16.03 -11.23 3.87
CA ARG A 25 -16.02 -12.62 4.39
C ARG A 25 -17.35 -13.32 4.17
N ASP A 26 -18.45 -12.67 4.53
CA ASP A 26 -19.78 -13.31 4.58
C ASP A 26 -20.61 -13.04 3.32
N ARG A 27 -20.02 -12.33 2.33
CA ARG A 27 -20.68 -11.95 1.06
C ARG A 27 -21.95 -11.13 1.26
N GLN A 28 -22.07 -10.44 2.40
CA GLN A 28 -23.20 -9.55 2.68
C GLN A 28 -22.95 -8.17 2.04
N HIS A 29 -23.64 -7.87 0.94
CA HIS A 29 -23.47 -6.61 0.22
C HIS A 29 -23.54 -5.39 1.16
N CYS A 30 -22.70 -4.39 0.91
CA CYS A 30 -22.54 -3.20 1.78
C CYS A 30 -23.72 -2.21 1.77
N GLY A 31 -24.81 -2.53 1.05
CA GLY A 31 -26.01 -1.70 0.95
C GLY A 31 -25.84 -0.40 0.15
N LYS A 32 -24.67 -0.17 -0.45
CA LYS A 32 -24.37 1.00 -1.28
C LYS A 32 -24.40 0.60 -2.75
N GLU A 33 -25.33 1.14 -3.51
CA GLU A 33 -25.44 0.86 -4.94
C GLU A 33 -24.57 1.84 -5.75
N THR A 34 -23.35 1.43 -6.07
CA THR A 34 -22.39 2.24 -6.82
C THR A 34 -21.63 1.36 -7.81
N GLN A 35 -21.03 1.95 -8.84
CA GLN A 35 -20.12 1.21 -9.73
C GLN A 35 -18.98 0.53 -8.94
N ILE A 36 -18.47 1.14 -7.87
CA ILE A 36 -17.36 0.60 -7.08
C ILE A 36 -17.80 -0.67 -6.35
N SER A 37 -18.99 -0.68 -5.75
CA SER A 37 -19.51 -1.86 -5.04
C SER A 37 -19.82 -3.00 -6.00
N GLN A 38 -20.47 -2.73 -7.12
CA GLN A 38 -20.75 -3.74 -8.15
C GLN A 38 -19.46 -4.38 -8.69
N GLU A 39 -18.39 -3.60 -8.90
CA GLU A 39 -17.09 -4.14 -9.30
C GLU A 39 -16.41 -4.98 -8.21
N ILE A 40 -16.62 -4.64 -6.93
CA ILE A 40 -16.11 -5.42 -5.80
C ILE A 40 -16.89 -6.73 -5.67
N ASP A 41 -18.22 -6.70 -5.78
CA ASP A 41 -19.07 -7.90 -5.77
C ASP A 41 -18.68 -8.86 -6.88
N TYR A 42 -18.53 -8.35 -8.10
CA TYR A 42 -18.05 -9.14 -9.22
C TYR A 42 -16.70 -9.81 -8.94
N MET A 43 -15.76 -9.11 -8.28
CA MET A 43 -14.47 -9.69 -7.91
C MET A 43 -14.61 -10.77 -6.81
N LEU A 44 -15.46 -10.55 -5.81
CA LEU A 44 -15.70 -11.52 -4.73
C LEU A 44 -16.43 -12.77 -5.25
N ASP A 45 -17.30 -12.62 -6.24
CA ASP A 45 -18.00 -13.71 -6.90
C ASP A 45 -17.11 -14.45 -7.90
N TYR A 46 -16.23 -13.74 -8.61
CA TYR A 46 -15.31 -14.38 -9.54
C TYR A 46 -14.22 -15.17 -8.80
N TYR A 47 -13.64 -14.58 -7.75
CA TYR A 47 -12.61 -15.22 -6.92
C TYR A 47 -13.20 -15.66 -5.58
N GLN A 48 -13.86 -16.81 -5.59
CA GLN A 48 -14.60 -17.34 -4.45
C GLN A 48 -13.76 -17.47 -3.17
N ASP A 49 -12.47 -17.77 -3.30
CA ASP A 49 -11.54 -17.93 -2.17
C ASP A 49 -10.95 -16.61 -1.63
N LEU A 50 -11.41 -15.45 -2.12
CA LEU A 50 -10.97 -14.16 -1.59
C LEU A 50 -11.39 -14.02 -0.12
N ARG A 51 -10.37 -13.75 0.69
CA ARG A 51 -10.49 -13.50 2.13
C ARG A 51 -9.42 -12.49 2.58
N PRO A 52 -9.63 -11.79 3.70
CA PRO A 52 -8.57 -10.99 4.31
C PRO A 52 -7.34 -11.87 4.57
N ALA A 53 -6.19 -11.46 4.06
CA ALA A 53 -4.96 -12.27 4.08
C ALA A 53 -3.78 -11.59 4.79
N ALA A 54 -3.84 -10.27 4.96
CA ALA A 54 -2.76 -9.47 5.50
C ALA A 54 -3.25 -8.15 6.06
N PHE A 55 -2.61 -7.70 7.12
CA PHE A 55 -2.75 -6.39 7.72
C PHE A 55 -1.42 -5.63 7.54
N LEU A 56 -1.53 -4.35 7.16
CA LEU A 56 -0.41 -3.43 6.98
C LEU A 56 -0.69 -2.13 7.72
N SER A 57 0.14 -1.79 8.68
CA SER A 57 0.13 -0.47 9.35
C SER A 57 1.45 0.25 9.14
N TYR A 58 1.43 1.56 9.32
CA TYR A 58 2.58 2.45 9.28
C TYR A 58 2.19 3.81 9.86
N GLU A 59 3.17 4.54 10.35
CA GLU A 59 3.03 5.96 10.69
C GLU A 59 3.43 6.79 9.49
N ARG A 60 2.62 7.79 9.14
CA ARG A 60 2.86 8.64 7.97
C ARG A 60 2.95 10.10 8.33
N GLU A 61 4.07 10.69 7.95
CA GLU A 61 4.23 12.14 7.85
C GLU A 61 4.06 12.55 6.38
N ALA A 62 3.31 13.63 6.14
CA ALA A 62 3.04 14.11 4.79
C ALA A 62 3.26 15.62 4.70
N TYR A 63 4.06 16.04 3.73
CA TYR A 63 4.41 17.42 3.47
C TYR A 63 3.99 17.78 2.04
N CYS A 64 3.21 18.85 1.92
CA CYS A 64 2.85 19.46 0.64
C CYS A 64 3.35 20.90 0.65
N THR A 65 3.71 21.43 -0.50
CA THR A 65 4.03 22.86 -0.58
C THR A 65 2.75 23.69 -0.49
N LYS A 66 2.88 24.95 -0.05
CA LYS A 66 1.77 25.90 -0.03
C LYS A 66 1.50 26.55 -1.39
N GLU A 67 2.50 26.58 -2.25
CA GLU A 67 2.52 27.40 -3.48
C GLU A 67 2.44 26.54 -4.76
N GLU A 68 3.08 25.38 -4.78
CA GLU A 68 3.00 24.37 -5.85
C GLU A 68 2.05 23.25 -5.42
N SER A 69 0.87 23.16 -6.05
CA SER A 69 -0.17 22.19 -5.68
C SER A 69 0.26 20.72 -5.84
N ASP A 70 1.31 20.48 -6.63
CA ASP A 70 1.57 19.16 -7.20
C ASP A 70 2.80 18.45 -6.62
N PHE A 71 3.64 19.13 -5.82
CA PHE A 71 4.76 18.50 -5.12
C PHE A 71 4.37 18.06 -3.70
N ARG A 72 4.55 16.76 -3.43
CA ARG A 72 4.31 16.15 -2.11
C ARG A 72 5.42 15.16 -1.76
N VAL A 73 5.82 15.19 -0.49
CA VAL A 73 6.71 14.19 0.11
C VAL A 73 5.96 13.49 1.23
N THR A 74 6.08 12.17 1.33
CA THR A 74 5.61 11.42 2.49
C THR A 74 6.71 10.53 3.03
N PHE A 75 6.73 10.37 4.35
CA PHE A 75 7.60 9.46 5.07
C PHE A 75 6.73 8.43 5.76
N ASP A 76 6.92 7.16 5.42
CA ASP A 76 6.26 6.04 6.09
C ASP A 76 7.28 5.32 6.96
N ASP A 77 7.08 5.38 8.28
CA ASP A 77 7.88 4.70 9.28
C ASP A 77 7.09 3.58 9.95
N THR A 78 7.79 2.69 10.66
CA THR A 78 7.20 1.58 11.42
C THR A 78 6.21 0.80 10.56
N ILE A 79 6.62 0.42 9.34
CA ILE A 79 5.79 -0.35 8.43
C ILE A 79 5.71 -1.79 8.96
N LEU A 80 4.58 -2.14 9.57
CA LEU A 80 4.34 -3.44 10.18
C LEU A 80 3.41 -4.27 9.32
N PHE A 81 3.65 -5.58 9.33
CA PHE A 81 2.88 -6.57 8.61
C PHE A 81 2.51 -7.73 9.52
N ARG A 82 1.27 -8.23 9.42
CA ARG A 82 0.86 -9.49 10.05
C ARG A 82 -0.19 -10.21 9.21
N GLN A 83 -0.27 -11.53 9.37
CA GLN A 83 -1.25 -12.39 8.71
C GLN A 83 -2.36 -12.89 9.65
N GLU A 84 -2.14 -12.72 10.95
CA GLU A 84 -3.09 -13.05 12.00
C GLU A 84 -3.67 -11.76 12.58
N ASP A 85 -4.78 -11.88 13.31
CA ASP A 85 -5.45 -10.75 13.96
C ASP A 85 -5.64 -9.55 13.02
N LEU A 86 -6.33 -9.79 11.92
CA LEU A 86 -6.48 -8.81 10.83
C LEU A 86 -7.46 -7.68 11.15
N SER A 87 -7.94 -7.59 12.39
CA SER A 87 -8.87 -6.55 12.78
C SER A 87 -8.18 -5.19 12.86
N LEU A 88 -8.89 -4.14 12.43
CA LEU A 88 -8.43 -2.76 12.55
C LEU A 88 -8.62 -2.23 13.99
N GLU A 89 -9.50 -2.86 14.77
CA GLU A 89 -9.75 -2.55 16.19
C GLU A 89 -8.64 -3.12 17.12
N SER A 90 -7.83 -4.05 16.64
CA SER A 90 -6.74 -4.65 17.41
C SER A 90 -5.54 -3.71 17.58
N ALA A 91 -4.73 -3.95 18.61
CA ALA A 91 -3.50 -3.20 18.85
C ALA A 91 -2.56 -3.23 17.63
N VAL A 92 -1.76 -2.18 17.46
CA VAL A 92 -0.80 -2.09 16.36
C VAL A 92 0.44 -2.92 16.67
N TYR A 93 0.65 -4.00 15.94
CA TYR A 93 1.82 -4.87 16.05
C TYR A 93 2.04 -5.67 14.76
N GLY A 94 3.22 -6.26 14.61
CA GLY A 94 3.54 -7.16 13.50
C GLY A 94 5.04 -7.22 13.23
N THR A 95 5.39 -7.83 12.11
CA THR A 95 6.75 -7.91 11.61
C THR A 95 7.12 -6.62 10.87
N PRO A 96 8.21 -5.92 11.24
CA PRO A 96 8.71 -4.78 10.49
C PRO A 96 9.14 -5.16 9.08
N LEU A 97 8.71 -4.40 8.08
CA LEU A 97 9.09 -4.60 6.67
C LEU A 97 10.35 -3.85 6.26
N LEU A 98 10.74 -2.83 7.03
CA LEU A 98 11.95 -2.06 6.78
C LEU A 98 13.06 -2.48 7.76
N PRO A 99 14.33 -2.43 7.34
CA PRO A 99 15.45 -2.55 8.26
C PRO A 99 15.38 -1.49 9.37
N LYS A 100 15.91 -1.80 10.55
CA LYS A 100 15.94 -0.87 11.68
C LYS A 100 16.58 0.47 11.28
N GLY A 101 15.91 1.58 11.64
CA GLY A 101 16.38 2.93 11.35
C GLY A 101 16.21 3.37 9.89
N LYS A 102 15.42 2.66 9.09
CA LYS A 102 15.05 3.06 7.73
C LYS A 102 13.60 3.49 7.67
N VAL A 103 13.35 4.53 6.87
CA VAL A 103 12.03 5.10 6.59
C VAL A 103 11.79 5.03 5.08
N LEU A 104 10.55 4.80 4.67
CA LEU A 104 10.18 4.83 3.27
C LEU A 104 9.74 6.25 2.87
N MET A 105 10.56 6.92 2.08
CA MET A 105 10.22 8.21 1.49
C MET A 105 9.57 8.04 0.11
N GLU A 106 8.43 8.69 -0.12
CA GLU A 106 7.78 8.79 -1.42
C GLU A 106 7.70 10.26 -1.85
N ILE A 107 8.18 10.56 -3.05
CA ILE A 107 8.09 11.88 -3.67
C ILE A 107 7.09 11.79 -4.82
N LYS A 108 6.14 12.73 -4.86
CA LYS A 108 5.14 12.87 -5.91
C LYS A 108 5.20 14.28 -6.48
N CYS A 109 5.26 14.35 -7.80
CA CYS A 109 5.23 15.57 -8.60
C CYS A 109 4.53 15.26 -9.93
N SER A 110 3.71 16.18 -10.44
CA SER A 110 3.07 16.03 -11.75
C SER A 110 4.05 16.23 -12.92
N GLY A 111 5.09 17.03 -12.69
CA GLY A 111 6.21 17.24 -13.61
C GLY A 111 7.52 16.68 -13.07
N GLY A 112 8.60 17.44 -13.21
CA GLY A 112 9.90 17.11 -12.62
C GLY A 112 9.94 17.33 -11.11
N ILE A 113 10.89 16.68 -10.44
CA ILE A 113 11.21 16.96 -9.04
C ILE A 113 11.83 18.36 -8.98
N PRO A 114 11.42 19.26 -8.06
CA PRO A 114 12.00 20.58 -7.92
C PRO A 114 13.51 20.54 -7.70
N MET A 115 14.25 21.49 -8.28
CA MET A 115 15.72 21.49 -8.25
C MET A 115 16.30 21.51 -6.83
N TRP A 116 15.68 22.27 -5.92
CA TRP A 116 16.11 22.30 -4.52
C TRP A 116 16.03 20.92 -3.86
N MET A 117 15.00 20.12 -4.19
CA MET A 117 14.84 18.76 -3.66
C MET A 117 15.87 17.82 -4.28
N ILE A 118 16.13 17.92 -5.59
CA ILE A 118 17.19 17.14 -6.27
C ILE A 118 18.56 17.39 -5.62
N GLN A 119 18.87 18.64 -5.29
CA GLN A 119 20.13 19.01 -4.63
C GLN A 119 20.24 18.34 -3.25
N ILE A 120 19.18 18.36 -2.45
CA ILE A 120 19.13 17.68 -1.13
C ILE A 120 19.31 16.17 -1.30
N LEU A 121 18.53 15.53 -2.18
CA LEU A 121 18.62 14.09 -2.44
C LEU A 121 20.02 13.68 -2.88
N SER A 122 20.64 14.46 -3.77
CA SER A 122 21.99 14.18 -4.28
C SER A 122 23.05 14.34 -3.19
N LYS A 123 22.95 15.41 -2.37
CA LYS A 123 23.85 15.65 -1.23
C LYS A 123 23.78 14.52 -0.21
N GLU A 124 22.57 14.07 0.11
CA GLU A 124 22.32 12.98 1.07
C GLU A 124 22.46 11.58 0.43
N ARG A 125 22.83 11.50 -0.86
CA ARG A 125 22.97 10.25 -1.62
C ARG A 125 21.72 9.36 -1.58
N ILE A 126 20.55 9.98 -1.64
CA ILE A 126 19.26 9.31 -1.68
C ILE A 126 18.84 9.12 -3.13
N TYR A 127 18.87 7.86 -3.58
CA TYR A 127 18.52 7.48 -4.94
C TYR A 127 17.18 6.74 -4.97
N LYS A 128 16.50 6.84 -6.12
CA LYS A 128 15.23 6.16 -6.34
C LYS A 128 15.40 4.65 -6.20
N THR A 129 14.49 4.03 -5.46
CA THR A 129 14.32 2.58 -5.39
C THR A 129 12.85 2.22 -5.60
N SER A 130 12.60 0.99 -6.05
CA SER A 130 11.26 0.43 -6.14
C SER A 130 10.91 -0.27 -4.83
N PHE A 131 9.78 0.07 -4.23
CA PHE A 131 9.31 -0.58 -3.02
C PHE A 131 7.79 -0.69 -3.00
N SER A 132 7.27 -1.85 -2.60
CA SER A 132 5.83 -2.09 -2.44
C SER A 132 5.61 -2.72 -1.08
N LYS A 133 4.92 -2.04 -0.15
CA LYS A 133 4.66 -2.59 1.19
C LYS A 133 4.10 -4.02 1.14
N TYR A 134 3.02 -4.21 0.37
CA TYR A 134 2.40 -5.52 0.20
C TYR A 134 3.28 -6.48 -0.61
N GLY A 135 3.96 -6.01 -1.65
CA GLY A 135 4.83 -6.85 -2.48
C GLY A 135 6.02 -7.39 -1.70
N THR A 136 6.70 -6.53 -0.95
CA THR A 136 7.81 -6.87 -0.06
C THR A 136 7.34 -7.83 1.04
N ALA A 137 6.18 -7.60 1.66
CA ALA A 137 5.64 -8.55 2.63
C ALA A 137 5.31 -9.92 1.99
N TYR A 138 4.71 -9.89 0.80
CA TYR A 138 4.36 -11.10 0.06
C TYR A 138 5.62 -11.91 -0.29
N GLN A 139 6.65 -11.25 -0.84
CA GLN A 139 7.91 -11.91 -1.24
C GLN A 139 8.74 -12.35 -0.04
N ASN A 140 8.78 -11.62 1.07
CA ASN A 140 9.69 -11.92 2.17
C ASN A 140 9.08 -12.80 3.25
N ILE A 141 7.76 -12.76 3.43
CA ILE A 141 7.06 -13.38 4.56
C ILE A 141 6.07 -14.44 4.08
N ILE A 142 5.22 -14.11 3.10
CA ILE A 142 4.16 -15.04 2.67
C ILE A 142 4.70 -16.13 1.74
N TYR A 143 5.57 -15.75 0.78
CA TYR A 143 6.14 -16.62 -0.24
C TYR A 143 7.65 -16.35 -0.44
N PRO A 144 8.48 -16.68 0.57
CA PRO A 144 9.94 -16.43 0.54
C PRO A 144 10.68 -17.11 -0.61
N GLU A 145 10.14 -18.20 -1.17
CA GLU A 145 10.78 -18.92 -2.29
C GLU A 145 10.81 -18.09 -3.59
N LEU A 146 9.86 -17.17 -3.80
CA LEU A 146 9.84 -16.30 -4.99
C LEU A 146 11.03 -15.33 -5.02
N ALA A 147 11.45 -14.84 -3.85
CA ALA A 147 12.62 -13.95 -3.74
C ALA A 147 13.93 -14.68 -4.10
N LYS A 148 13.99 -16.01 -3.94
CA LYS A 148 15.17 -16.82 -4.28
C LYS A 148 15.29 -17.06 -5.79
N GLU A 149 14.19 -17.03 -6.53
CA GLU A 149 14.20 -17.21 -8.00
C GLU A 149 14.66 -15.94 -8.73
N GLU A 150 14.29 -14.75 -8.27
CA GLU A 150 14.75 -13.48 -8.87
C GLU A 150 16.27 -13.29 -8.77
N VAL A 151 16.91 -13.78 -7.70
CA VAL A 151 18.38 -13.70 -7.51
C VAL A 151 19.14 -14.70 -8.39
N ARG A 152 18.51 -15.80 -8.82
CA ARG A 152 19.15 -16.81 -9.69
C ARG A 152 19.22 -16.41 -11.16
N HIS A 153 18.49 -15.37 -11.55
CA HIS A 153 18.39 -14.89 -12.93
C HIS A 153 18.92 -13.46 -13.12
N ALA A 154 19.58 -12.89 -12.10
CA ALA A 154 20.21 -11.56 -12.12
C ALA A 154 21.74 -11.64 -12.27
#